data_AF-A0A349HYB7-F1
#
_entry.id   AF-A0A349HYB7-F1
#
_cell.length_a   1.000
_cell.length_b   1.000
_cell.length_c   1.000
_cell.angle_alpha   90.00
_cell.angle_beta   90.00
_cell.angle_gamma   90.00
#
_symmetry.space_group_name_H-M   'P 1'
#
loop_
_entity.id
_entity.type
_entity.pdbx_description
1 polymer ?
#
loop_
_entity_poly.entity_id
_entity_poly.type
_entity_poly.pdbx_seq_one_letter_code
_entity_poly.pdbx_strand_id
1 'polypeptide(L)' 'MLAISRGMTLKNLAAKLSDMTGENYSYNSLLGKLNRESLSLKEAEYIAQILDYKLDFVDINK' A
#
# COMPACT_ATOMS: atom_id res chain seq x y z
N MET A 1 7.83 10.58 -5.09
CA MET A 1 6.58 9.90 -4.71
C MET A 1 6.21 8.92 -5.83
N LEU A 2 6.56 7.65 -5.67
CA LEU A 2 6.59 6.61 -6.72
C LEU A 2 5.20 6.09 -7.17
N ALA A 3 4.13 6.42 -6.43
CA ALA A 3 2.75 6.23 -6.87
C ALA A 3 2.33 7.23 -7.97
N ILE A 4 2.91 8.45 -7.94
CA ILE A 4 2.61 9.51 -8.92
C ILE A 4 3.10 9.12 -10.32
N SER A 5 4.28 8.48 -10.43
CA SER A 5 4.85 8.08 -11.73
C SER A 5 4.04 6.99 -12.45
N ARG A 6 3.14 6.30 -11.76
CA ARG A 6 2.25 5.27 -12.34
C ARG A 6 0.80 5.75 -12.49
N GLY A 7 0.53 7.03 -12.26
CA GLY A 7 -0.84 7.56 -12.24
C GLY A 7 -1.73 6.94 -11.16
N MET A 8 -1.14 6.34 -10.12
CA MET A 8 -1.89 5.70 -9.05
C MET A 8 -2.35 6.75 -8.04
N THR A 9 -3.66 6.91 -7.91
CA THR A 9 -4.26 7.73 -6.84
C THR A 9 -4.50 6.88 -5.59
N LEU A 10 -4.54 7.51 -4.43
CA LEU A 10 -4.85 6.81 -3.18
C LEU A 10 -6.25 6.16 -3.20
N LYS A 11 -7.21 6.80 -3.90
CA LYS A 11 -8.56 6.24 -4.10
C LYS A 11 -8.52 4.95 -4.91
N ASN A 12 -7.75 4.93 -6.00
CA ASN A 12 -7.60 3.74 -6.84
C ASN A 12 -6.82 2.64 -6.12
N LEU A 13 -5.81 3.01 -5.33
CA LEU A 13 -5.07 2.06 -4.49
C LEU A 13 -6.00 1.41 -3.46
N ALA A 14 -6.84 2.18 -2.77
CA ALA A 14 -7.82 1.65 -1.83
C ALA A 14 -8.79 0.67 -2.51
N ALA A 15 -9.32 1.02 -3.69
CA ALA A 15 -10.19 0.12 -4.44
C ALA A 15 -9.50 -1.21 -4.80
N LYS A 16 -8.27 -1.14 -5.36
CA LYS A 16 -7.49 -2.35 -5.69
C LYS A 16 -7.14 -3.18 -4.47
N LEU A 17 -6.87 -2.54 -3.33
CA LEU A 17 -6.60 -3.21 -2.07
C LEU A 17 -7.85 -3.98 -1.62
N SER A 18 -9.03 -3.34 -1.68
CA SER A 18 -10.30 -4.01 -1.38
C SER A 18 -10.56 -5.22 -2.27
N ASP A 19 -10.33 -5.08 -3.57
CA ASP A 19 -10.51 -6.18 -4.54
C ASP A 19 -9.56 -7.36 -4.24
N MET A 20 -8.32 -7.06 -3.85
CA MET A 20 -7.29 -8.08 -3.59
C MET A 20 -7.48 -8.79 -2.24
N THR A 21 -7.96 -8.09 -1.21
CA THR A 21 -8.05 -8.64 0.15
C THR A 21 -9.45 -9.07 0.56
N GLY A 22 -10.49 -8.59 -0.13
CA GLY A 22 -11.90 -8.74 0.28
C GLY A 22 -12.31 -7.83 1.44
N GLU A 23 -11.40 -6.99 1.94
CA GLU A 23 -11.65 -6.02 3.00
C GLU A 23 -12.15 -4.69 2.44
N ASN A 24 -12.91 -3.92 3.21
CA ASN A 24 -13.49 -2.69 2.70
C ASN A 24 -12.57 -1.48 2.94
N TYR A 25 -11.64 -1.23 2.01
CA TYR A 25 -10.80 -0.03 2.00
C TYR A 25 -11.48 1.13 1.27
N SER A 26 -11.45 2.29 1.92
CA SER A 26 -11.83 3.58 1.36
C SER A 26 -10.61 4.49 1.32
N TYR A 27 -10.72 5.59 0.57
CA TYR A 27 -9.71 6.64 0.57
C TYR A 27 -9.36 7.10 2.01
N ASN A 28 -10.36 7.36 2.84
CA ASN A 28 -10.17 7.86 4.20
C ASN A 28 -9.57 6.81 5.13
N SER A 29 -9.97 5.54 5.01
CA SER A 29 -9.41 4.49 5.87
C SER A 29 -7.95 4.20 5.53
N LEU A 30 -7.59 4.18 4.23
CA LEU A 30 -6.21 4.01 3.80
C LEU A 30 -5.36 5.23 4.15
N LEU A 31 -5.86 6.45 3.93
CA LEU A 31 -5.19 7.69 4.34
C LEU A 31 -4.94 7.71 5.85
N GLY A 32 -5.94 7.33 6.65
CA GLY A 32 -5.82 7.26 8.11
C GLY A 32 -4.80 6.23 8.58
N LYS A 33 -4.62 5.12 7.87
CA LYS A 33 -3.57 4.13 8.14
C LYS A 33 -2.18 4.67 7.81
N LEU A 34 -2.03 5.33 6.66
CA LEU A 34 -0.76 5.95 6.27
C LEU A 34 -0.33 7.04 7.24
N ASN A 35 -1.24 7.95 7.60
CA ASN A 35 -0.96 9.06 8.53
C ASN A 35 -0.59 8.60 9.95
N ARG A 36 -1.06 7.42 10.35
CA ARG A 36 -0.76 6.82 11.66
C ARG A 36 0.34 5.76 11.59
N GLU A 37 0.94 5.57 10.42
CA GLU A 37 1.98 4.56 10.18
C GLU A 37 1.55 3.15 10.63
N SER A 38 0.27 2.83 10.47
CA SER A 38 -0.37 1.64 11.04
C SER A 38 -0.76 0.60 9.98
N LEU A 39 0.01 0.53 8.88
CA LEU A 39 -0.11 -0.56 7.92
C LEU A 39 0.52 -1.82 8.53
N SER A 40 -0.21 -2.92 8.47
CA SER A 40 0.37 -4.24 8.75
C SER A 40 1.38 -4.62 7.64
N LEU A 41 2.30 -5.54 7.95
CA LEU A 41 3.24 -6.07 6.96
C LEU A 41 2.52 -6.61 5.71
N LYS A 42 1.43 -7.36 5.93
CA LYS A 42 0.64 -7.95 4.86
C LYS A 42 -0.02 -6.89 3.96
N GLU A 43 -0.49 -5.78 4.54
CA GLU A 43 -0.99 -4.64 3.76
C GLU A 43 0.14 -3.99 2.94
N ALA A 44 1.33 -3.86 3.51
CA ALA A 44 2.50 -3.33 2.78
C ALA A 44 2.89 -4.24 1.61
N GLU A 45 2.84 -5.55 1.77
CA GLU A 45 3.09 -6.54 0.71
C GLU A 45 2.05 -6.42 -0.43
N TYR A 46 0.76 -6.34 -0.10
CA TYR A 46 -0.29 -6.15 -1.12
C TYR A 46 -0.14 -4.84 -1.86
N ILE A 47 0.15 -3.74 -1.14
CA ILE A 47 0.41 -2.45 -1.76
C ILE A 47 1.63 -2.54 -2.69
N ALA A 48 2.71 -3.20 -2.29
CA ALA A 48 3.87 -3.42 -3.14
C ALA A 48 3.49 -4.21 -4.40
N GLN A 49 2.74 -5.30 -4.27
CA GLN A 49 2.27 -6.09 -5.40
C GLN A 49 1.38 -5.29 -6.36
N ILE A 50 0.42 -4.51 -5.86
CA ILE A 50 -0.46 -3.65 -6.67
C ILE A 50 0.32 -2.60 -7.46
N LEU A 51 1.43 -2.15 -6.90
CA LEU A 51 2.29 -1.13 -7.46
C LEU A 51 3.50 -1.72 -8.21
N ASP A 52 3.49 -3.03 -8.51
CA ASP A 52 4.59 -3.82 -9.05
C ASP A 52 5.97 -3.44 -8.47
N TYR A 53 6.04 -3.39 -7.14
CA TYR A 53 7.27 -3.29 -6.37
C TYR A 53 7.62 -4.63 -5.74
N LYS A 54 8.92 -4.86 -5.58
CA LYS A 54 9.46 -5.90 -4.73
C LYS A 54 9.77 -5.31 -3.35
N LEU A 55 9.31 -5.97 -2.30
CA LEU A 55 9.63 -5.60 -0.91
C LEU A 55 10.77 -6.50 -0.45
N ASP A 56 11.90 -5.90 -0.09
CA ASP A 56 13.10 -6.60 0.38
C ASP A 56 13.52 -6.02 1.73
N PHE A 57 13.84 -6.90 2.68
CA PHE A 57 14.46 -6.50 3.95
C PHE A 57 15.97 -6.48 3.78
N VAL A 58 16.56 -5.31 3.95
CA VAL A 58 18.02 -5.11 3.87
C VAL A 58 18.56 -4.94 5.27
N ASP A 59 19.52 -5.79 5.65
CA ASP A 59 20.26 -5.64 6.89
C ASP A 59 21.27 -4.50 6.75
N ILE A 60 21.11 -3.45 7.54
CA ILE A 60 21.97 -2.26 7.52
C ILE A 60 23.23 -2.40 8.39
N ASN A 61 23.38 -3.53 9.09
CA ASN A 61 24.49 -3.78 10.02
C ASN A 61 25.47 -4.86 9.52
N LYS A 62 25.32 -5.30 8.26
CA LYS A 62 26.24 -6.23 7.59
C LYS A 62 27.34 -5.53 6.82
#